data_AF-A0A7S3DEI8-F1
#
_entry.id   AF-A0A7S3DEI8-F1
#
_cell.length_a   1.000
_cell.length_b   1.000
_cell.length_c   1.000
_cell.angle_alpha   90.00
_cell.angle_beta   90.00
_cell.angle_gamma   90.00
#
_symmetry.space_group_name_H-M   'P 1'
#
loop_
_entity.id
_entity.type
_entity.pdbx_description
1 polymer ?
#
loop_
_entity_poly.entity_id
_entity_poly.type
_entity_poly.pdbx_seq_one_letter_code
_entity_poly.pdbx_strand_id
1 'polypeptide(L)'
;KDPEKAVQLYKQAINKGNIDAIVSLARIYASGQGVVKNETKAAVFYRQAVDKGNIDAIRKLAICYANGLGVPKDEAMAAKLFQQAMDKGNIKAINSLALCYAGGQGVTKDEARGVQLYKIYKQVMGKSRSEGITTLARSYAIGQGVAKDEAKAAWLYKLAMSKGSADAFNSLAAFYENGKSVTKDEAKAAQLYQQAFNKGSIGAINNLARCYEYGHGVEKDEAKAIELYTQAIDKGSIDAITELARCYERGKGVAKDEAEATRLYKQAMQKGNSDAINSLARCYAHGIGVSKDPEKAVQLYKQAVSKGSIDAINSLAHCYAHGQGVPMDEEKAVELYREAMDKGSIDAINNLALRYVHGQGVVKNEAKAVELFQQAMDSGSTDAINSLALCYAEGQGVVKDEAKAVQLCRQAMDKGSLDAINILAGFYSDGRGVAENISMAVHLYERAAGKGHAGSMVVLGLWYHNGRGVVKNPENALSWFRQAAEQGHPYALHNVGYHYESGSNGKEPNEEKAIEYYKKAADAGSRISINVLKERFRVAYTPPVTMPTSLSDDQEKLFTLQPAWYSSLLSQNKAASLVSGALNFVTRPFRKTQEEEL
;
A
#
# COMPACT_ATOMS: atom_id res chain seq x y z
N LYS A 1 30.03 -5.04 51.75
CA LYS A 1 30.12 -5.17 53.22
C LYS A 1 31.43 -4.62 53.76
N ASP A 2 32.52 -4.68 52.99
CA ASP A 2 33.80 -4.00 53.28
C ASP A 2 34.25 -3.21 52.03
N PRO A 3 34.18 -1.86 52.04
CA PRO A 3 34.52 -1.06 50.87
C PRO A 3 36.03 -0.89 50.66
N GLU A 4 36.87 -1.03 51.69
CA GLU A 4 38.34 -0.99 51.54
C GLU A 4 38.83 -2.23 50.81
N LYS A 5 38.32 -3.41 51.20
CA LYS A 5 38.59 -4.66 50.48
C LYS A 5 38.07 -4.62 49.05
N ALA A 6 36.93 -3.97 48.81
CA ALA A 6 36.40 -3.77 47.46
C ALA A 6 37.35 -2.94 46.58
N VAL A 7 37.95 -1.86 47.11
CA VAL A 7 38.94 -1.05 46.40
C VAL A 7 40.15 -1.87 45.99
N GLN A 8 40.68 -2.71 46.88
CA GLN A 8 41.82 -3.57 46.56
C GLN A 8 41.47 -4.58 45.46
N LEU A 9 40.29 -5.19 45.52
CA LEU A 9 39.81 -6.10 44.49
C LEU A 9 39.60 -5.41 43.14
N TYR A 10 39.06 -4.19 43.12
CA TYR A 10 38.94 -3.43 41.87
C TYR A 10 40.30 -3.08 41.29
N LYS A 11 41.28 -2.65 42.10
CA LYS A 11 42.65 -2.40 41.61
C LYS A 11 43.28 -3.65 40.99
N GLN A 12 43.12 -4.81 41.64
CA GLN A 12 43.59 -6.09 41.08
C GLN A 12 42.88 -6.43 39.77
N ALA A 13 41.56 -6.22 39.69
CA ALA A 13 40.80 -6.46 38.46
C ALA A 13 41.20 -5.51 37.32
N ILE A 14 41.52 -4.25 37.62
CA ILE A 14 42.04 -3.28 36.65
C ILE A 14 43.38 -3.74 36.08
N ASN A 15 44.29 -4.26 36.93
CA ASN A 15 45.56 -4.82 36.49
C ASN A 15 45.39 -6.05 35.58
N LYS A 16 44.28 -6.77 35.74
CA LYS A 16 43.87 -7.88 34.87
C LYS A 16 43.08 -7.42 33.62
N GLY A 17 42.99 -6.11 33.36
CA GLY A 17 42.35 -5.55 32.17
C GLY A 17 40.84 -5.32 32.27
N ASN A 18 40.21 -5.50 33.44
CA ASN A 18 38.77 -5.29 33.60
C ASN A 18 38.41 -3.79 33.56
N ILE A 19 37.71 -3.36 32.50
CA ILE A 19 37.32 -1.97 32.29
C ILE A 19 36.20 -1.54 33.26
N ASP A 20 35.23 -2.41 33.56
CA ASP A 20 34.13 -2.09 34.47
C ASP A 20 34.60 -1.89 35.93
N ALA A 21 35.72 -2.50 36.29
CA ALA A 21 36.40 -2.26 37.57
C ALA A 21 36.92 -0.83 37.67
N ILE A 22 37.36 -0.21 36.56
CA ILE A 22 37.79 1.20 36.53
C ILE A 22 36.60 2.12 36.85
N VAL A 23 35.45 1.86 36.24
CA VAL A 23 34.22 2.65 36.47
C VAL A 23 33.72 2.49 37.91
N SER A 24 33.79 1.28 38.45
CA SER A 24 33.39 1.00 39.84
C SER A 24 34.30 1.69 40.84
N LEU A 25 35.61 1.66 40.60
CA LEU A 25 36.60 2.37 41.42
C LEU A 25 36.41 3.89 41.35
N ALA A 26 36.13 4.44 40.16
CA ALA A 26 35.81 5.84 39.97
C ALA A 26 34.58 6.27 40.81
N ARG A 27 33.52 5.44 40.85
CA ARG A 27 32.33 5.70 41.68
C ARG A 27 32.66 5.71 43.17
N ILE A 28 33.54 4.81 43.63
CA ILE A 28 33.98 4.76 45.03
C ILE A 28 34.72 6.05 45.41
N TYR A 29 35.65 6.53 44.57
CA TYR A 29 36.32 7.80 44.82
C TYR A 29 35.36 9.00 44.76
N ALA A 30 34.37 8.97 43.88
CA ALA A 30 33.35 10.03 43.79
C ALA A 30 32.43 10.07 45.02
N SER A 31 32.07 8.91 45.59
CA SER A 31 31.17 8.82 46.74
C SER A 31 31.87 8.87 48.11
N GLY A 32 33.17 8.56 48.17
CA GLY A 32 33.91 8.41 49.43
C GLY A 32 33.56 7.13 50.21
N GLN A 33 32.99 6.11 49.56
CA GLN A 33 32.64 4.86 50.24
C GLN A 33 33.89 4.02 50.54
N GLY A 34 34.34 4.06 51.80
CA GLY A 34 35.54 3.36 52.31
C GLY A 34 36.86 3.86 51.73
N VAL A 35 36.87 5.07 51.17
CA VAL A 35 38.08 5.85 50.86
C VAL A 35 37.76 7.32 51.08
N VAL A 36 38.77 8.16 51.26
CA VAL A 36 38.58 9.62 51.24
C VAL A 36 38.00 10.03 49.88
N LYS A 37 36.87 10.74 49.91
CA LYS A 37 36.21 11.30 48.71
C LYS A 37 37.23 12.10 47.91
N ASN A 38 37.36 11.80 46.62
CA ASN A 38 38.32 12.45 45.74
C ASN A 38 37.77 12.51 44.31
N GLU A 39 37.16 13.65 43.99
CA GLU A 39 36.50 13.87 42.70
C GLU A 39 37.50 13.95 41.53
N THR A 40 38.69 14.51 41.76
CA THR A 40 39.77 14.56 40.76
C THR A 40 40.21 13.16 40.36
N LYS A 41 40.46 12.27 41.33
CA LYS A 41 40.77 10.86 41.05
C LYS A 41 39.61 10.15 40.36
N ALA A 42 38.38 10.41 40.78
CA ALA A 42 37.21 9.84 40.12
C ALA A 42 37.13 10.25 38.64
N ALA A 43 37.33 11.53 38.33
CA ALA A 43 37.31 12.04 36.96
C ALA A 43 38.44 11.44 36.09
N VAL A 44 39.64 11.26 36.66
CA VAL A 44 40.76 10.58 35.99
C VAL A 44 40.39 9.13 35.64
N PHE A 45 39.84 8.37 36.59
CA PHE A 45 39.40 6.99 36.31
C PHE A 45 38.24 6.94 35.32
N TYR A 46 37.28 7.88 35.36
CA TYR A 46 36.25 7.95 34.34
C TYR A 46 36.83 8.22 32.95
N ARG A 47 37.80 9.14 32.81
CA ARG A 47 38.49 9.40 31.54
C ARG A 47 39.22 8.15 31.04
N GLN A 48 39.97 7.48 31.92
CA GLN A 48 40.64 6.23 31.58
C GLN A 48 39.66 5.14 31.09
N ALA A 49 38.48 5.04 31.72
CA ALA A 49 37.44 4.10 31.28
C ALA A 49 36.82 4.52 29.93
N VAL A 50 36.66 5.82 29.67
CA VAL A 50 36.22 6.35 28.36
C VAL A 50 37.20 6.00 27.25
N ASP A 51 38.51 6.19 27.49
CA ASP A 51 39.57 5.89 26.53
C ASP A 51 39.61 4.38 26.21
N LYS A 52 39.22 3.54 27.17
CA LYS A 52 39.04 2.09 26.99
C LYS A 52 37.67 1.68 26.44
N GLY A 53 36.84 2.65 26.02
CA GLY A 53 35.57 2.39 25.32
C GLY A 53 34.36 2.16 26.22
N ASN A 54 34.42 2.41 27.53
CA ASN A 54 33.28 2.20 28.42
C ASN A 54 32.19 3.27 28.24
N ILE A 55 31.00 2.84 27.82
CA ILE A 55 29.88 3.73 27.48
C ILE A 55 29.28 4.41 28.73
N ASP A 56 29.23 3.73 29.88
CA ASP A 56 28.70 4.31 31.12
C ASP A 56 29.65 5.36 31.71
N ALA A 57 30.95 5.20 31.50
CA ALA A 57 31.96 6.17 31.88
C ALA A 57 31.80 7.49 31.12
N ILE A 58 31.41 7.47 29.85
CA ILE A 58 31.19 8.69 29.04
C ILE A 58 30.15 9.58 29.71
N ARG A 59 29.00 9.02 30.08
CA ARG A 59 27.94 9.76 30.79
C ARG A 59 28.42 10.26 32.16
N LYS A 60 29.21 9.48 32.89
CA LYS A 60 29.74 9.88 34.20
C LYS A 60 30.74 11.02 34.09
N LEU A 61 31.62 10.98 33.10
CA LEU A 61 32.55 12.07 32.80
C LEU A 61 31.81 13.33 32.35
N ALA A 62 30.73 13.20 31.56
CA ALA A 62 29.86 14.32 31.21
C ALA A 62 29.28 15.02 32.44
N ILE A 63 28.83 14.25 33.45
CA ILE A 63 28.34 14.79 34.73
C ILE A 63 29.46 15.53 35.48
N CYS A 64 30.70 15.03 35.44
CA CYS A 64 31.84 15.72 36.03
C CYS A 64 32.05 17.10 35.39
N TYR A 65 32.07 17.20 34.06
CA TYR A 65 32.20 18.48 33.36
C TYR A 65 31.01 19.42 33.58
N ALA A 66 29.78 18.89 33.60
CA ALA A 66 28.58 19.70 33.81
C ALA A 66 28.57 20.42 35.17
N ASN A 67 29.15 19.78 36.20
CA ASN A 67 29.09 20.26 37.58
C ASN A 67 30.46 20.71 38.13
N GLY A 68 31.54 20.60 37.36
CA GLY A 68 32.89 20.92 37.82
C GLY A 68 33.47 19.93 38.84
N LEU A 69 33.06 18.65 38.82
CA LEU A 69 33.47 17.63 39.80
C LEU A 69 34.83 17.02 39.42
N GLY A 70 35.90 17.51 40.03
CA GLY A 70 37.27 17.03 39.79
C GLY A 70 37.88 17.45 38.44
N VAL A 71 37.15 18.23 37.65
CA VAL A 71 37.57 18.88 36.39
C VAL A 71 36.95 20.28 36.32
N PRO A 72 37.54 21.24 35.58
CA PRO A 72 36.91 22.53 35.34
C PRO A 72 35.51 22.36 34.74
N LYS A 73 34.55 23.19 35.19
CA LYS A 73 33.19 23.17 34.67
C LYS A 73 33.22 23.56 33.18
N ASP A 74 32.67 22.69 32.34
CA ASP A 74 32.59 22.87 30.89
C ASP A 74 31.28 22.26 30.38
N GLU A 75 30.26 23.11 30.24
CA GLU A 75 28.93 22.66 29.83
C GLU A 75 28.91 22.19 28.37
N ALA A 76 29.74 22.78 27.50
CA ALA A 76 29.81 22.41 26.09
C ALA A 76 30.41 21.00 25.92
N MET A 77 31.49 20.71 26.64
CA MET A 77 32.07 19.37 26.71
C MET A 77 31.08 18.38 27.33
N ALA A 78 30.36 18.77 28.39
CA ALA A 78 29.35 17.92 29.01
C ALA A 78 28.24 17.53 28.01
N ALA A 79 27.66 18.50 27.31
CA ALA A 79 26.63 18.25 26.30
C ALA A 79 27.14 17.35 25.17
N LYS A 80 28.37 17.58 24.69
CA LYS A 80 29.03 16.73 23.69
C LYS A 80 29.19 15.29 24.16
N LEU A 81 29.62 15.08 25.40
CA LEU A 81 29.75 13.74 25.98
C LEU A 81 28.39 13.08 26.25
N PHE A 82 27.35 13.82 26.63
CA PHE A 82 25.99 13.27 26.73
C PHE A 82 25.47 12.79 25.37
N GLN A 83 25.66 13.57 24.31
CA GLN A 83 25.35 13.16 22.94
C GLN A 83 26.14 11.91 22.54
N GLN A 84 27.45 11.88 22.79
CA GLN A 84 28.29 10.72 22.48
C GLN A 84 27.85 9.46 23.25
N ALA A 85 27.48 9.60 24.53
CA ALA A 85 26.98 8.49 25.33
C ALA A 85 25.64 7.98 24.79
N MET A 86 24.72 8.88 24.44
CA MET A 86 23.44 8.53 23.84
C MET A 86 23.64 7.78 22.51
N ASP A 87 24.50 8.28 21.63
CA ASP A 87 24.80 7.68 20.32
C ASP A 87 25.36 6.27 20.43
N LYS A 88 26.05 5.97 21.54
CA LYS A 88 26.54 4.62 21.86
C LYS A 88 25.52 3.76 22.61
N GLY A 89 24.25 4.19 22.72
CA GLY A 89 23.17 3.44 23.36
C GLY A 89 23.02 3.66 24.87
N ASN A 90 23.56 4.74 25.44
CA ASN A 90 23.32 5.09 26.84
C ASN A 90 21.97 5.79 27.01
N ILE A 91 20.93 5.02 27.32
CA ILE A 91 19.56 5.55 27.47
C ILE A 91 19.42 6.60 28.58
N LYS A 92 20.29 6.58 29.60
CA LYS A 92 20.26 7.57 30.69
C LYS A 92 20.86 8.92 30.28
N ALA A 93 21.62 8.96 29.18
CA ALA A 93 22.14 10.21 28.63
C ALA A 93 21.06 11.02 27.90
N ILE A 94 19.98 10.37 27.43
CA ILE A 94 18.85 11.03 26.75
C ILE A 94 18.26 12.15 27.61
N ASN A 95 17.96 11.87 28.89
CA ASN A 95 17.42 12.89 29.80
C ASN A 95 18.39 14.04 30.07
N SER A 96 19.68 13.73 30.26
CA SER A 96 20.70 14.75 30.48
C SER A 96 20.83 15.68 29.27
N LEU A 97 20.80 15.11 28.06
CA LEU A 97 20.84 15.88 26.82
C LEU A 97 19.55 16.67 26.58
N ALA A 98 18.39 16.13 26.94
CA ALA A 98 17.12 16.85 26.89
C ALA A 98 17.15 18.12 27.74
N LEU A 99 17.72 18.04 28.96
CA LEU A 99 17.91 19.19 29.83
C LEU A 99 18.90 20.21 29.26
N CYS A 100 19.99 19.75 28.62
CA CYS A 100 20.93 20.64 27.94
C CYS A 100 20.25 21.49 26.86
N TYR A 101 19.46 20.87 25.97
CA TYR A 101 18.74 21.60 24.90
C TYR A 101 17.62 22.48 25.43
N ALA A 102 16.85 22.02 26.42
CA ALA A 102 15.78 22.82 27.02
C ALA A 102 16.32 24.07 27.75
N GLY A 103 17.46 23.94 28.43
CA GLY A 103 18.07 25.01 29.21
C GLY A 103 19.15 25.83 28.49
N GLY A 104 19.60 25.40 27.30
CA GLY A 104 20.74 26.01 26.60
C GLY A 104 22.10 25.78 27.30
N GLN A 105 22.25 24.71 28.09
CA GLN A 105 23.48 24.41 28.83
C GLN A 105 24.50 23.76 27.91
N GLY A 106 25.52 24.52 27.51
CA GLY A 106 26.59 24.04 26.62
C GLY A 106 26.19 23.84 25.16
N VAL A 107 24.94 24.15 24.79
CA VAL A 107 24.40 24.08 23.43
C VAL A 107 23.48 25.27 23.17
N THR A 108 23.21 25.57 21.90
CA THR A 108 22.16 26.54 21.55
C THR A 108 20.82 26.01 22.07
N LYS A 109 20.06 26.87 22.76
CA LYS A 109 18.76 26.51 23.33
C LYS A 109 17.79 26.07 22.23
N ASP A 110 17.20 24.90 22.40
CA ASP A 110 16.24 24.28 21.48
C ASP A 110 15.21 23.48 22.29
N GLU A 111 14.14 24.16 22.70
CA GLU A 111 13.10 23.57 23.53
C GLU A 111 12.35 22.44 22.80
N ALA A 112 12.12 22.58 21.50
CA ALA A 112 11.41 21.59 20.70
C ALA A 112 12.18 20.26 20.68
N ARG A 113 13.49 20.31 20.43
CA ARG A 113 14.36 19.14 20.49
C ARG A 113 14.47 18.58 21.90
N GLY A 114 14.59 19.43 22.92
CA GLY A 114 14.57 19.02 24.32
C GLY A 114 13.31 18.22 24.69
N VAL A 115 12.13 18.71 24.29
CA VAL A 115 10.84 18.03 24.49
C VAL A 115 10.79 16.68 23.77
N GLN A 116 11.27 16.60 22.53
CA GLN A 116 11.29 15.33 21.78
C GLN A 116 12.24 14.30 22.42
N LEU A 117 13.44 14.70 22.83
CA LEU A 117 14.36 13.82 23.57
C LEU A 117 13.75 13.36 24.90
N TYR A 118 13.04 14.24 25.60
CA TYR A 118 12.37 13.87 26.83
C TYR A 118 11.20 12.91 26.61
N LYS A 119 10.46 13.03 25.49
CA LYS A 119 9.44 12.04 25.08
C LYS A 119 10.07 10.66 24.86
N ILE A 120 11.22 10.59 24.17
CA ILE A 120 11.96 9.34 24.00
C ILE A 120 12.40 8.80 25.37
N TYR A 121 12.94 9.66 26.24
CA TYR A 121 13.33 9.26 27.58
C TYR A 121 12.15 8.64 28.36
N LYS A 122 10.98 9.28 28.35
CA LYS A 122 9.77 8.73 28.98
C LYS A 122 9.39 7.36 28.43
N GLN A 123 9.55 7.12 27.13
CA GLN A 123 9.26 5.82 26.51
C GLN A 123 10.24 4.72 26.91
N VAL A 124 11.49 5.05 27.26
CA VAL A 124 12.51 4.06 27.67
C VAL A 124 12.57 3.85 29.18
N MET A 125 11.92 4.71 29.96
CA MET A 125 11.86 4.58 31.42
C MET A 125 11.07 3.33 31.83
N GLY A 126 11.62 2.57 32.78
CA GLY A 126 11.05 1.30 33.24
C GLY A 126 11.26 0.12 32.29
N LYS A 127 11.77 0.34 31.07
CA LYS A 127 12.07 -0.72 30.10
C LYS A 127 13.43 -1.37 30.34
N SER A 128 13.61 -2.57 29.78
CA SER A 128 14.91 -3.22 29.75
C SER A 128 15.92 -2.39 28.95
N ARG A 129 17.23 -2.57 29.22
CA ARG A 129 18.29 -1.85 28.50
C ARG A 129 18.20 -2.09 26.99
N SER A 130 17.87 -3.31 26.58
CA SER A 130 17.79 -3.69 25.17
C SER A 130 16.60 -3.01 24.48
N GLU A 131 15.41 -2.99 25.11
CA GLU A 131 14.24 -2.25 24.61
C GLU A 131 14.47 -0.74 24.54
N GLY A 132 15.17 -0.17 25.52
CA GLY A 132 15.54 1.24 25.52
C GLY A 132 16.45 1.60 24.34
N ILE A 133 17.42 0.74 24.02
CA ILE A 133 18.28 0.90 22.83
C ILE A 133 17.46 0.74 21.55
N THR A 134 16.53 -0.22 21.47
CA THR A 134 15.62 -0.40 20.32
C THR A 134 14.76 0.84 20.06
N THR A 135 14.27 1.49 21.13
CA THR A 135 13.47 2.72 21.02
C THR A 135 14.32 3.88 20.50
N LEU A 136 15.56 4.01 20.99
CA LEU A 136 16.51 5.02 20.50
C LEU A 136 16.90 4.76 19.03
N ALA A 137 17.12 3.50 18.64
CA ALA A 137 17.39 3.12 17.26
C ALA A 137 16.24 3.54 16.33
N ARG A 138 14.99 3.29 16.73
CA ARG A 138 13.80 3.74 15.98
C ARG A 138 13.76 5.26 15.84
N SER A 139 14.10 5.99 16.89
CA SER A 139 14.16 7.45 16.87
C SER A 139 15.15 7.96 15.82
N TYR A 140 16.32 7.32 15.69
CA TYR A 140 17.28 7.59 14.62
C TYR A 140 16.77 7.19 13.23
N ALA A 141 16.05 6.08 13.10
CA ALA A 141 15.52 5.61 11.82
C ALA A 141 14.49 6.60 11.22
N ILE A 142 13.65 7.21 12.06
CA ILE A 142 12.57 8.10 11.62
C ILE A 142 12.87 9.59 11.83
N GLY A 143 14.00 9.94 12.47
CA GLY A 143 14.36 11.32 12.78
C GLY A 143 13.51 11.96 13.90
N GLN A 144 12.98 11.16 14.82
CA GLN A 144 12.19 11.69 15.94
C GLN A 144 13.12 12.16 17.05
N GLY A 145 13.18 13.47 17.31
CA GLY A 145 13.99 14.08 18.39
C GLY A 145 15.51 14.03 18.19
N VAL A 146 15.98 13.34 17.15
CA VAL A 146 17.35 13.26 16.68
C VAL A 146 17.35 13.38 15.16
N ALA A 147 18.45 13.83 14.56
CA ALA A 147 18.56 13.83 13.10
C ALA A 147 18.44 12.39 12.57
N LYS A 148 17.71 12.22 11.46
CA LYS A 148 17.54 10.91 10.82
C LYS A 148 18.92 10.35 10.44
N ASP A 149 19.22 9.15 10.92
CA ASP A 149 20.50 8.46 10.69
C ASP A 149 20.24 6.95 10.68
N GLU A 150 19.99 6.42 9.48
CA GLU A 150 19.66 5.00 9.30
C GLU A 150 20.87 4.10 9.59
N ALA A 151 22.10 4.53 9.30
CA ALA A 151 23.30 3.74 9.61
C ALA A 151 23.46 3.57 11.13
N LYS A 152 23.24 4.64 11.90
CA LYS A 152 23.26 4.60 13.36
C LYS A 152 22.09 3.79 13.92
N ALA A 153 20.89 3.91 13.34
CA ALA A 153 19.75 3.08 13.70
C ALA A 153 20.07 1.58 13.52
N ALA A 154 20.61 1.19 12.36
CA ALA A 154 21.01 -0.19 12.07
C ALA A 154 22.04 -0.71 13.08
N TRP A 155 23.04 0.11 13.44
CA TRP A 155 24.02 -0.23 14.45
C TRP A 155 23.40 -0.40 15.85
N LEU A 156 22.52 0.51 16.26
CA LEU A 156 21.81 0.42 17.54
C LEU A 156 20.88 -0.80 17.60
N TYR A 157 20.22 -1.17 16.50
CA TYR A 157 19.45 -2.41 16.43
C TYR A 157 20.35 -3.64 16.61
N LYS A 158 21.50 -3.73 15.94
CA LYS A 158 22.48 -4.80 16.16
C LYS A 158 22.94 -4.85 17.63
N LEU A 159 23.18 -3.70 18.25
CA LEU A 159 23.52 -3.62 19.66
C LEU A 159 22.37 -4.13 20.54
N ALA A 160 21.13 -3.71 20.30
CA ALA A 160 19.97 -4.16 21.06
C ALA A 160 19.70 -5.67 20.89
N MET A 161 19.91 -6.22 19.70
CA MET A 161 19.85 -7.67 19.43
C MET A 161 20.87 -8.43 20.27
N SER A 162 22.12 -7.93 20.35
CA SER A 162 23.16 -8.53 21.20
C SER A 162 22.81 -8.52 22.69
N LYS A 163 21.85 -7.66 23.09
CA LYS A 163 21.30 -7.56 24.44
C LYS A 163 19.94 -8.24 24.60
N GLY A 164 19.49 -9.00 23.58
CA GLY A 164 18.30 -9.85 23.66
C GLY A 164 16.97 -9.19 23.27
N SER A 165 16.96 -7.99 22.68
CA SER A 165 15.68 -7.38 22.24
C SER A 165 15.12 -8.10 21.01
N ALA A 166 13.96 -8.76 21.15
CA ALA A 166 13.25 -9.39 20.04
C ALA A 166 12.82 -8.38 18.97
N ASP A 167 12.32 -7.21 19.38
CA ASP A 167 11.89 -6.15 18.46
C ASP A 167 13.04 -5.53 17.66
N ALA A 168 14.28 -5.63 18.14
CA ALA A 168 15.44 -5.21 17.38
C ALA A 168 15.73 -6.16 16.20
N PHE A 169 15.47 -7.47 16.35
CA PHE A 169 15.53 -8.40 15.22
C PHE A 169 14.49 -8.01 14.16
N ASN A 170 13.24 -7.75 14.57
CA ASN A 170 12.17 -7.31 13.67
C ASN A 170 12.53 -6.01 12.94
N SER A 171 13.06 -5.03 13.66
CA SER A 171 13.38 -3.72 13.06
C SER A 171 14.57 -3.80 12.12
N LEU A 172 15.59 -4.62 12.43
CA LEU A 172 16.73 -4.82 11.53
C LEU A 172 16.35 -5.66 10.30
N ALA A 173 15.42 -6.62 10.44
CA ALA A 173 14.88 -7.36 9.31
C ALA A 173 14.28 -6.41 8.25
N ALA A 174 13.45 -5.45 8.69
CA ALA A 174 12.89 -4.42 7.81
C ALA A 174 13.96 -3.56 7.09
N PHE A 175 15.13 -3.37 7.71
CA PHE A 175 16.26 -2.68 7.05
C PHE A 175 16.85 -3.50 5.92
N TYR A 176 17.02 -4.81 6.10
CA TYR A 176 17.48 -5.71 5.04
C TYR A 176 16.45 -5.90 3.94
N GLU A 177 15.16 -5.97 4.27
CA GLU A 177 14.07 -6.08 3.29
C GLU A 177 14.04 -4.87 2.35
N ASN A 178 14.28 -3.66 2.88
CA ASN A 178 14.18 -2.41 2.13
C ASN A 178 15.54 -1.85 1.66
N GLY A 179 16.66 -2.52 1.98
CA GLY A 179 18.01 -2.02 1.67
C GLY A 179 18.39 -0.69 2.37
N LYS A 180 17.84 -0.42 3.56
CA LYS A 180 18.07 0.84 4.30
C LYS A 180 19.40 0.79 5.04
N SER A 181 20.43 1.48 4.53
CA SER A 181 21.80 1.49 5.08
C SER A 181 22.48 0.12 5.20
N VAL A 182 21.89 -0.91 4.61
CA VAL A 182 22.42 -2.26 4.44
C VAL A 182 22.07 -2.71 3.03
N THR A 183 22.86 -3.60 2.44
CA THR A 183 22.50 -4.21 1.15
C THR A 183 21.17 -4.95 1.29
N LYS A 184 20.23 -4.71 0.36
CA LYS A 184 18.94 -5.40 0.34
C LYS A 184 19.16 -6.92 0.30
N ASP A 185 18.54 -7.64 1.23
CA ASP A 185 18.67 -9.09 1.39
C ASP A 185 17.39 -9.64 2.03
N GLU A 186 16.45 -10.06 1.19
CA GLU A 186 15.13 -10.55 1.62
C GLU A 186 15.24 -11.86 2.40
N ALA A 187 16.17 -12.75 2.02
CA ALA A 187 16.38 -14.01 2.73
C ALA A 187 16.86 -13.77 4.17
N LYS A 188 17.78 -12.82 4.34
CA LYS A 188 18.24 -12.42 5.67
C LYS A 188 17.17 -11.68 6.46
N ALA A 189 16.33 -10.89 5.80
CA ALA A 189 15.18 -10.26 6.46
C ALA A 189 14.23 -11.33 7.01
N ALA A 190 13.82 -12.32 6.20
CA ALA A 190 12.95 -13.41 6.62
C ALA A 190 13.56 -14.23 7.78
N GLN A 191 14.87 -14.53 7.72
CA GLN A 191 15.58 -15.18 8.83
C GLN A 191 15.52 -14.37 10.13
N LEU A 192 15.69 -13.05 10.05
CA LEU A 192 15.62 -12.17 11.22
C LEU A 192 14.18 -12.03 11.75
N TYR A 193 13.16 -11.98 10.89
CA TYR A 193 11.75 -12.04 11.30
C TYR A 193 11.44 -13.36 12.03
N GLN A 194 11.92 -14.50 11.51
CA GLN A 194 11.78 -15.79 12.18
C GLN A 194 12.47 -15.81 13.56
N GLN A 195 13.67 -15.26 13.68
CA GLN A 195 14.36 -15.15 14.97
C GLN A 195 13.63 -14.22 15.95
N ALA A 196 13.06 -13.12 15.46
CA ALA A 196 12.25 -12.21 16.26
C ALA A 196 10.97 -12.89 16.77
N PHE A 197 10.28 -13.64 15.92
CA PHE A 197 9.11 -14.44 16.28
C PHE A 197 9.44 -15.50 17.35
N ASN A 198 10.52 -16.27 17.17
CA ASN A 198 10.96 -17.28 18.14
C ASN A 198 11.31 -16.64 19.52
N LYS A 199 11.62 -15.35 19.55
CA LYS A 199 11.88 -14.55 20.76
C LYS A 199 10.65 -13.80 21.28
N GLY A 200 9.48 -14.01 20.69
CA GLY A 200 8.20 -13.46 21.15
C GLY A 200 7.81 -12.09 20.59
N SER A 201 8.48 -11.57 19.55
CA SER A 201 8.05 -10.30 18.93
C SER A 201 6.77 -10.52 18.11
N ILE A 202 5.65 -9.93 18.55
CA ILE A 202 4.34 -10.04 17.88
C ILE A 202 4.39 -9.42 16.48
N GLY A 203 4.99 -8.24 16.35
CA GLY A 203 5.10 -7.55 15.06
C GLY A 203 5.90 -8.33 14.01
N ALA A 204 6.84 -9.18 14.44
CA ALA A 204 7.59 -10.04 13.54
C ALA A 204 6.77 -11.20 12.97
N ILE A 205 5.71 -11.62 13.66
CA ILE A 205 4.84 -12.71 13.18
C ILE A 205 4.12 -12.26 11.92
N ASN A 206 3.58 -11.04 11.92
CA ASN A 206 2.92 -10.44 10.75
C ASN A 206 3.89 -10.32 9.57
N ASN A 207 5.11 -9.84 9.82
CA ASN A 207 6.11 -9.67 8.76
C ASN A 207 6.58 -11.01 8.20
N LEU A 208 6.77 -12.01 9.05
CA LEU A 208 7.09 -13.37 8.62
C LEU A 208 5.95 -14.00 7.81
N ALA A 209 4.70 -13.79 8.23
CA ALA A 209 3.53 -14.23 7.50
C ALA A 209 3.51 -13.63 6.09
N ARG A 210 3.77 -12.32 5.97
CA ARG A 210 3.93 -11.65 4.67
C ARG A 210 5.07 -12.23 3.83
N CYS A 211 6.21 -12.57 4.44
CA CYS A 211 7.29 -13.23 3.71
C CYS A 211 6.82 -14.54 3.06
N TYR A 212 6.04 -15.35 3.78
CA TYR A 212 5.47 -16.57 3.23
C TYR A 212 4.34 -16.32 2.21
N GLU A 213 3.49 -15.31 2.45
CA GLU A 213 2.40 -14.94 1.54
C GLU A 213 2.91 -14.53 0.15
N TYR A 214 3.98 -13.74 0.10
CA TYR A 214 4.52 -13.17 -1.15
C TYR A 214 5.82 -13.84 -1.63
N GLY A 215 6.38 -14.79 -0.87
CA GLY A 215 7.65 -15.43 -1.18
C GLY A 215 8.88 -14.52 -1.04
N HIS A 216 8.82 -13.50 -0.17
CA HIS A 216 9.95 -12.59 0.06
C HIS A 216 11.01 -13.26 0.93
N GLY A 217 12.11 -13.70 0.30
CA GLY A 217 13.25 -14.33 0.97
C GLY A 217 13.01 -15.77 1.46
N VAL A 218 11.82 -16.31 1.23
CA VAL A 218 11.43 -17.70 1.53
C VAL A 218 10.59 -18.23 0.36
N GLU A 219 10.49 -19.55 0.24
CA GLU A 219 9.53 -20.16 -0.68
C GLU A 219 8.11 -19.73 -0.31
N LYS A 220 7.33 -19.31 -1.32
CA LYS A 220 5.96 -18.86 -1.15
C LYS A 220 5.09 -19.99 -0.59
N ASP A 221 4.42 -19.74 0.53
CA ASP A 221 3.55 -20.68 1.23
C ASP A 221 2.39 -19.91 1.87
N GLU A 222 1.31 -19.77 1.12
CA GLU A 222 0.14 -19.01 1.57
C GLU A 222 -0.56 -19.68 2.76
N ALA A 223 -0.55 -21.02 2.86
CA ALA A 223 -1.17 -21.73 3.98
C ALA A 223 -0.43 -21.43 5.29
N LYS A 224 0.91 -21.45 5.25
CA LYS A 224 1.74 -21.06 6.39
C LYS A 224 1.59 -19.60 6.78
N ALA A 225 1.37 -18.70 5.82
CA ALA A 225 1.06 -17.31 6.12
C ALA A 225 -0.23 -17.18 6.97
N ILE A 226 -1.26 -17.94 6.65
CA ILE A 226 -2.53 -17.97 7.40
C ILE A 226 -2.33 -18.50 8.82
N GLU A 227 -1.56 -19.57 8.98
CA GLU A 227 -1.20 -20.09 10.31
C GLU A 227 -0.49 -19.03 11.16
N LEU A 228 0.46 -18.30 10.57
CA LEU A 228 1.20 -17.25 11.25
C LEU A 228 0.32 -16.04 11.58
N TYR A 229 -0.56 -15.59 10.67
CA TYR A 229 -1.52 -14.53 10.97
C TYR A 229 -2.44 -14.94 12.12
N THR A 230 -2.95 -16.17 12.12
CA THR A 230 -3.80 -16.70 13.20
C THR A 230 -3.05 -16.70 14.54
N GLN A 231 -1.81 -17.19 14.57
CA GLN A 231 -0.97 -17.15 15.77
C GLN A 231 -0.68 -15.71 16.23
N ALA A 232 -0.53 -14.76 15.31
CA ALA A 232 -0.35 -13.36 15.66
C ALA A 232 -1.61 -12.79 16.32
N ILE A 233 -2.81 -13.10 15.81
CA ILE A 233 -4.09 -12.70 16.38
C ILE A 233 -4.26 -13.25 17.80
N ASP A 234 -3.94 -14.52 18.01
CA ASP A 234 -3.99 -15.16 19.34
C ASP A 234 -3.07 -14.48 20.35
N LYS A 235 -1.94 -13.92 19.88
CA LYS A 235 -1.01 -13.13 20.69
C LYS A 235 -1.40 -11.65 20.78
N GLY A 236 -2.54 -11.25 20.24
CA GLY A 236 -3.09 -9.90 20.34
C GLY A 236 -2.69 -8.94 19.22
N SER A 237 -2.16 -9.44 18.10
CA SER A 237 -1.88 -8.63 16.91
C SER A 237 -3.19 -8.17 16.28
N ILE A 238 -3.45 -6.86 16.35
CA ILE A 238 -4.62 -6.25 15.72
C ILE A 238 -4.44 -6.21 14.20
N ASP A 239 -3.23 -5.87 13.72
CA ASP A 239 -2.94 -5.75 12.29
C ASP A 239 -3.10 -7.08 11.55
N ALA A 240 -2.76 -8.20 12.21
CA ALA A 240 -2.96 -9.54 11.65
C ALA A 240 -4.42 -9.86 11.34
N ILE A 241 -5.38 -9.26 12.07
CA ILE A 241 -6.81 -9.47 11.80
C ILE A 241 -7.15 -8.90 10.42
N THR A 242 -6.63 -7.72 10.08
CA THR A 242 -6.84 -7.07 8.78
C THR A 242 -6.14 -7.84 7.65
N GLU A 243 -4.94 -8.38 7.88
CA GLU A 243 -4.25 -9.22 6.88
C GLU A 243 -5.01 -10.53 6.62
N LEU A 244 -5.42 -11.23 7.68
CA LEU A 244 -6.21 -12.46 7.54
C LEU A 244 -7.55 -12.21 6.84
N ALA A 245 -8.20 -11.07 7.12
CA ALA A 245 -9.40 -10.64 6.41
C ALA A 245 -9.17 -10.50 4.89
N ARG A 246 -8.04 -9.90 4.48
CA ARG A 246 -7.67 -9.81 3.06
C ARG A 246 -7.45 -11.19 2.44
N CYS A 247 -6.86 -12.13 3.17
CA CYS A 247 -6.68 -13.49 2.69
C CYS A 247 -8.02 -14.18 2.42
N TYR A 248 -8.99 -14.08 3.33
CA TYR A 248 -10.35 -14.60 3.11
C TYR A 248 -11.08 -13.89 1.97
N GLU A 249 -10.94 -12.58 1.85
CA GLU A 249 -11.57 -11.80 0.77
C GLU A 249 -11.05 -12.23 -0.62
N ARG A 250 -9.75 -12.55 -0.70
CA ARG A 250 -9.06 -12.90 -1.95
C ARG A 250 -9.02 -14.41 -2.22
N GLY A 251 -9.22 -15.25 -1.19
CA GLY A 251 -9.00 -16.69 -1.27
C GLY A 251 -7.51 -17.07 -1.39
N LYS A 252 -6.61 -16.29 -0.78
CA LYS A 252 -5.16 -16.59 -0.74
C LYS A 252 -4.85 -17.45 0.48
N GLY A 253 -4.32 -18.66 0.29
CA GLY A 253 -4.03 -19.63 1.36
C GLY A 253 -5.24 -20.23 2.10
N VAL A 254 -6.46 -19.69 1.86
CA VAL A 254 -7.73 -20.16 2.41
C VAL A 254 -8.81 -20.10 1.32
N ALA A 255 -9.88 -20.89 1.48
CA ALA A 255 -11.05 -20.74 0.62
C ALA A 255 -11.61 -19.31 0.74
N LYS A 256 -11.97 -18.72 -0.41
CA LYS A 256 -12.54 -17.37 -0.45
C LYS A 256 -13.83 -17.31 0.35
N ASP A 257 -13.90 -16.42 1.34
CA ASP A 257 -15.07 -16.17 2.17
C ASP A 257 -15.17 -14.67 2.48
N GLU A 258 -16.01 -13.98 1.70
CA GLU A 258 -16.20 -12.54 1.85
C GLU A 258 -16.92 -12.17 3.16
N ALA A 259 -17.80 -13.06 3.66
CA ALA A 259 -18.54 -12.84 4.90
C ALA A 259 -17.60 -12.90 6.10
N GLU A 260 -16.71 -13.88 6.12
CA GLU A 260 -15.68 -14.00 7.15
C GLU A 260 -14.66 -12.85 7.07
N ALA A 261 -14.23 -12.46 5.86
CA ALA A 261 -13.38 -11.29 5.67
C ALA A 261 -14.02 -10.03 6.28
N THR A 262 -15.30 -9.79 6.00
CA THR A 262 -16.02 -8.62 6.50
C THR A 262 -16.23 -8.68 8.02
N ARG A 263 -16.47 -9.88 8.57
CA ARG A 263 -16.51 -10.10 10.03
C ARG A 263 -15.18 -9.72 10.69
N LEU A 264 -14.06 -10.13 10.09
CA LEU A 264 -12.71 -9.83 10.58
C LEU A 264 -12.39 -8.33 10.45
N TYR A 265 -12.71 -7.67 9.34
CA TYR A 265 -12.55 -6.21 9.23
C TYR A 265 -13.34 -5.46 10.31
N LYS A 266 -14.58 -5.87 10.56
CA LYS A 266 -15.38 -5.29 11.65
C LYS A 266 -14.73 -5.51 13.02
N GLN A 267 -14.17 -6.69 13.28
CA GLN A 267 -13.45 -7.00 14.51
C GLN A 267 -12.17 -6.15 14.67
N ALA A 268 -11.39 -6.00 13.60
CA ALA A 268 -10.18 -5.19 13.58
C ALA A 268 -10.50 -3.70 13.85
N MET A 269 -11.53 -3.16 13.19
CA MET A 269 -12.03 -1.81 13.44
C MET A 269 -12.43 -1.61 14.91
N GLN A 270 -13.20 -2.54 15.49
CA GLN A 270 -13.62 -2.46 16.90
C GLN A 270 -12.43 -2.48 17.88
N LYS A 271 -11.34 -3.13 17.50
CA LYS A 271 -10.07 -3.13 18.25
C LYS A 271 -9.20 -1.91 17.97
N GLY A 272 -9.64 -0.98 17.11
CA GLY A 272 -8.96 0.28 16.84
C GLY A 272 -8.03 0.28 15.62
N ASN A 273 -8.08 -0.74 14.76
CA ASN A 273 -7.34 -0.72 13.50
C ASN A 273 -7.96 0.30 12.53
N SER A 274 -7.20 1.31 12.13
CA SER A 274 -7.66 2.34 11.19
C SER A 274 -7.83 1.82 9.78
N ASP A 275 -6.96 0.92 9.33
CA ASP A 275 -6.93 0.42 7.96
C ASP A 275 -8.17 -0.44 7.67
N ALA A 276 -8.61 -1.19 8.67
CA ALA A 276 -9.84 -1.97 8.63
C ALA A 276 -11.10 -1.12 8.43
N ILE A 277 -11.11 0.16 8.82
CA ILE A 277 -12.26 1.05 8.60
C ILE A 277 -12.48 1.25 7.10
N ASN A 278 -11.41 1.50 6.35
CA ASN A 278 -11.47 1.70 4.90
C ASN A 278 -11.91 0.41 4.18
N SER A 279 -11.36 -0.74 4.58
CA SER A 279 -11.77 -2.03 4.02
C SER A 279 -13.23 -2.37 4.33
N LEU A 280 -13.70 -2.11 5.54
CA LEU A 280 -15.11 -2.31 5.91
C LEU A 280 -16.04 -1.35 5.15
N ALA A 281 -15.62 -0.10 4.93
CA ALA A 281 -16.35 0.84 4.10
C ALA A 281 -16.49 0.30 2.67
N ARG A 282 -15.41 -0.25 2.10
CA ARG A 282 -15.45 -0.92 0.78
C ARG A 282 -16.41 -2.11 0.77
N CYS A 283 -16.43 -2.92 1.83
CA CYS A 283 -17.37 -4.03 1.93
C CYS A 283 -18.83 -3.56 1.85
N TYR A 284 -19.19 -2.50 2.56
CA TYR A 284 -20.54 -1.92 2.48
C TYR A 284 -20.82 -1.23 1.13
N ALA A 285 -19.83 -0.54 0.54
CA ALA A 285 -20.00 0.13 -0.75
C ALA A 285 -20.32 -0.84 -1.88
N HIS A 286 -19.70 -2.03 -1.86
CA HIS A 286 -19.79 -3.01 -2.94
C HIS A 286 -20.60 -4.27 -2.58
N GLY A 287 -21.04 -4.41 -1.33
CA GLY A 287 -21.76 -5.60 -0.86
C GLY A 287 -20.87 -6.85 -0.73
N ILE A 288 -19.58 -6.68 -0.43
CA ILE A 288 -18.63 -7.79 -0.26
C ILE A 288 -18.91 -8.40 1.11
N GLY A 289 -19.46 -9.62 1.14
CA GLY A 289 -19.75 -10.36 2.39
C GLY A 289 -20.84 -9.78 3.30
N VAL A 290 -21.45 -8.65 2.91
CA VAL A 290 -22.54 -7.98 3.62
C VAL A 290 -23.49 -7.38 2.60
N SER A 291 -24.74 -7.10 3.01
CA SER A 291 -25.66 -6.33 2.17
C SER A 291 -25.07 -4.96 1.84
N LYS A 292 -25.14 -4.57 0.56
CA LYS A 292 -24.70 -3.25 0.08
C LYS A 292 -25.44 -2.13 0.83
N ASP A 293 -24.68 -1.20 1.36
CA ASP A 293 -25.15 -0.06 2.17
C ASP A 293 -24.22 1.14 1.92
N PRO A 294 -24.44 1.89 0.82
CA PRO A 294 -23.53 2.94 0.42
C PRO A 294 -23.53 4.14 1.38
N GLU A 295 -24.64 4.43 2.07
CA GLU A 295 -24.72 5.46 3.10
C GLU A 295 -23.80 5.12 4.28
N LYS A 296 -23.82 3.87 4.75
CA LYS A 296 -22.90 3.40 5.79
C LYS A 296 -21.45 3.37 5.33
N ALA A 297 -21.20 3.03 4.07
CA ALA A 297 -19.86 3.10 3.50
C ALA A 297 -19.29 4.53 3.58
N VAL A 298 -20.08 5.53 3.20
CA VAL A 298 -19.69 6.96 3.32
C VAL A 298 -19.39 7.34 4.76
N GLN A 299 -20.20 6.91 5.73
CA GLN A 299 -19.96 7.19 7.15
C GLN A 299 -18.61 6.64 7.61
N LEU A 300 -18.30 5.39 7.22
CA LEU A 300 -17.03 4.76 7.53
C LEU A 300 -15.85 5.41 6.79
N TYR A 301 -16.01 5.80 5.53
CA TYR A 301 -14.97 6.56 4.82
C TYR A 301 -14.68 7.89 5.51
N LYS A 302 -15.70 8.66 5.91
CA LYS A 302 -15.51 9.90 6.69
C LYS A 302 -14.77 9.65 8.00
N GLN A 303 -15.09 8.55 8.69
CA GLN A 303 -14.38 8.14 9.89
C GLN A 303 -12.92 7.81 9.60
N ALA A 304 -12.62 7.05 8.54
CA ALA A 304 -11.26 6.71 8.12
C ALA A 304 -10.45 7.96 7.73
N VAL A 305 -11.07 8.93 7.03
CA VAL A 305 -10.47 10.24 6.73
C VAL A 305 -10.09 10.98 8.01
N SER A 306 -10.96 11.02 9.02
CA SER A 306 -10.65 11.64 10.32
C SER A 306 -9.48 10.97 11.06
N LYS A 307 -9.16 9.73 10.72
CA LYS A 307 -8.03 8.95 11.24
C LYS A 307 -6.78 9.06 10.36
N GLY A 308 -6.83 9.87 9.29
CA GLY A 308 -5.71 10.13 8.39
C GLY A 308 -5.55 9.14 7.24
N SER A 309 -6.55 8.29 6.96
CA SER A 309 -6.50 7.38 5.81
C SER A 309 -6.59 8.15 4.50
N ILE A 310 -5.52 8.10 3.70
CA ILE A 310 -5.45 8.74 2.38
C ILE A 310 -6.36 8.01 1.37
N ASP A 311 -6.38 6.67 1.38
CA ASP A 311 -7.22 5.85 0.52
C ASP A 311 -8.71 6.13 0.73
N ALA A 312 -9.11 6.41 1.98
CA ALA A 312 -10.48 6.79 2.29
C ALA A 312 -10.86 8.17 1.73
N ILE A 313 -9.92 9.11 1.59
CA ILE A 313 -10.18 10.41 0.95
C ILE A 313 -10.52 10.19 -0.53
N ASN A 314 -9.71 9.39 -1.23
CA ASN A 314 -9.94 9.03 -2.63
C ASN A 314 -11.27 8.27 -2.82
N SER A 315 -11.59 7.35 -1.90
CA SER A 315 -12.85 6.59 -1.94
C SER A 315 -14.07 7.49 -1.66
N LEU A 316 -13.96 8.42 -0.71
CA LEU A 316 -15.00 9.40 -0.42
C LEU A 316 -15.21 10.36 -1.60
N ALA A 317 -14.14 10.80 -2.25
CA ALA A 317 -14.21 11.58 -3.49
C ALA A 317 -14.99 10.83 -4.57
N HIS A 318 -14.74 9.52 -4.72
CA HIS A 318 -15.49 8.68 -5.64
C HIS A 318 -16.98 8.61 -5.28
N CYS A 319 -17.33 8.50 -3.99
CA CYS A 319 -18.73 8.53 -3.55
C CYS A 319 -19.43 9.83 -3.95
N TYR A 320 -18.79 10.98 -3.74
CA TYR A 320 -19.33 12.28 -4.14
C TYR A 320 -19.45 12.43 -5.66
N ALA A 321 -18.45 11.98 -6.42
CA ALA A 321 -18.47 12.09 -7.87
C ALA A 321 -19.57 11.26 -8.55
N HIS A 322 -20.05 10.20 -7.89
CA HIS A 322 -21.02 9.25 -8.45
C HIS A 322 -22.35 9.23 -7.69
N GLY A 323 -22.51 10.08 -6.67
CA GLY A 323 -23.70 10.07 -5.82
C GLY A 323 -23.92 8.75 -5.06
N GLN A 324 -22.86 8.02 -4.70
CA GLN A 324 -22.95 6.73 -4.01
C GLN A 324 -23.07 6.94 -2.50
N GLY A 325 -24.29 6.81 -1.95
CA GLY A 325 -24.56 6.96 -0.51
C GLY A 325 -24.53 8.41 -0.01
N VAL A 326 -24.31 9.35 -0.92
CA VAL A 326 -24.37 10.81 -0.73
C VAL A 326 -24.95 11.45 -1.99
N PRO A 327 -25.57 12.63 -1.90
CA PRO A 327 -25.88 13.42 -3.09
C PRO A 327 -24.62 13.64 -3.93
N MET A 328 -24.77 13.55 -5.25
CA MET A 328 -23.68 13.79 -6.19
C MET A 328 -23.19 15.24 -6.07
N ASP A 329 -21.88 15.41 -5.94
CA ASP A 329 -21.21 16.70 -5.81
C ASP A 329 -19.81 16.59 -6.46
N GLU A 330 -19.75 16.98 -7.73
CA GLU A 330 -18.51 16.85 -8.51
C GLU A 330 -17.42 17.82 -8.04
N GLU A 331 -17.78 19.02 -7.56
CA GLU A 331 -16.83 20.01 -7.04
C GLU A 331 -16.19 19.49 -5.75
N LYS A 332 -16.99 18.93 -4.84
CA LYS A 332 -16.48 18.31 -3.62
C LYS A 332 -15.60 17.11 -3.91
N ALA A 333 -15.95 16.29 -4.92
CA ALA A 333 -15.11 15.19 -5.33
C ALA A 333 -13.73 15.66 -5.80
N VAL A 334 -13.67 16.71 -6.63
CA VAL A 334 -12.42 17.32 -7.10
C VAL A 334 -11.58 17.87 -5.94
N GLU A 335 -12.20 18.54 -4.97
CA GLU A 335 -11.53 19.02 -3.76
C GLU A 335 -10.86 17.87 -3.00
N LEU A 336 -11.59 16.77 -2.78
CA LEU A 336 -11.08 15.60 -2.09
C LEU A 336 -9.99 14.87 -2.89
N TYR A 337 -10.11 14.76 -4.22
CA TYR A 337 -9.05 14.19 -5.04
C TYR A 337 -7.77 15.04 -4.98
N ARG A 338 -7.88 16.37 -4.97
CA ARG A 338 -6.73 17.27 -4.77
C ARG A 338 -6.11 17.07 -3.39
N GLU A 339 -6.92 16.99 -2.34
CA GLU A 339 -6.42 16.74 -0.97
C GLU A 339 -5.67 15.38 -0.89
N ALA A 340 -6.23 14.32 -1.48
CA ALA A 340 -5.59 13.01 -1.51
C ALA A 340 -4.28 13.04 -2.32
N MET A 341 -4.26 13.73 -3.46
CA MET A 341 -3.04 13.95 -4.27
C MET A 341 -1.95 14.67 -3.48
N ASP A 342 -2.29 15.76 -2.78
CA ASP A 342 -1.32 16.55 -1.99
C ASP A 342 -0.72 15.72 -0.84
N LYS A 343 -1.46 14.71 -0.37
CA LYS A 343 -1.00 13.71 0.61
C LYS A 343 -0.27 12.51 -0.01
N GLY A 344 -0.11 12.48 -1.34
CA GLY A 344 0.66 11.47 -2.06
C GLY A 344 -0.15 10.30 -2.64
N SER A 345 -1.48 10.41 -2.77
CA SER A 345 -2.29 9.38 -3.40
C SER A 345 -2.11 9.38 -4.92
N ILE A 346 -1.48 8.32 -5.44
CA ILE A 346 -1.31 8.11 -6.88
C ILE A 346 -2.66 7.90 -7.58
N ASP A 347 -3.57 7.14 -6.96
CA ASP A 347 -4.91 6.89 -7.50
C ASP A 347 -5.72 8.18 -7.62
N ALA A 348 -5.59 9.10 -6.65
CA ALA A 348 -6.26 10.38 -6.71
C ALA A 348 -5.73 11.28 -7.85
N ILE A 349 -4.43 11.20 -8.17
CA ILE A 349 -3.86 11.92 -9.33
C ILE A 349 -4.53 11.46 -10.62
N ASN A 350 -4.65 10.14 -10.83
CA ASN A 350 -5.32 9.58 -12.00
C ASN A 350 -6.80 9.96 -12.06
N ASN A 351 -7.51 9.84 -10.94
CA ASN A 351 -8.93 10.19 -10.88
C ASN A 351 -9.15 11.68 -11.16
N LEU A 352 -8.29 12.55 -10.63
CA LEU A 352 -8.33 13.98 -10.90
C LEU A 352 -8.02 14.29 -12.37
N ALA A 353 -7.06 13.59 -12.97
CA ALA A 353 -6.75 13.73 -14.39
C ALA A 353 -7.99 13.41 -15.25
N LEU A 354 -8.69 12.31 -14.97
CA LEU A 354 -9.94 11.96 -15.66
C LEU A 354 -11.03 13.02 -15.49
N ARG A 355 -11.15 13.65 -14.32
CA ARG A 355 -12.07 14.79 -14.14
C ARG A 355 -11.74 15.96 -15.06
N TYR A 356 -10.47 16.26 -15.27
CA TYR A 356 -10.04 17.28 -16.23
C TYR A 356 -10.26 16.88 -17.70
N VAL A 357 -10.13 15.61 -18.06
CA VAL A 357 -10.46 15.11 -19.41
C VAL A 357 -11.94 15.38 -19.72
N HIS A 358 -12.83 15.09 -18.77
CA HIS A 358 -14.28 15.16 -19.00
C HIS A 358 -14.92 16.50 -18.58
N GLY A 359 -14.22 17.34 -17.83
CA GLY A 359 -14.78 18.58 -17.28
C GLY A 359 -15.81 18.35 -16.16
N GLN A 360 -15.64 17.29 -15.37
CA GLN A 360 -16.55 16.90 -14.28
C GLN A 360 -16.09 17.57 -12.98
N GLY A 361 -16.89 18.50 -12.44
CA GLY A 361 -16.54 19.30 -11.26
C GLY A 361 -15.35 20.27 -11.45
N VAL A 362 -14.81 20.37 -12.66
CA VAL A 362 -13.75 21.29 -13.07
C VAL A 362 -13.97 21.76 -14.49
N VAL A 363 -13.44 22.94 -14.82
CA VAL A 363 -13.33 23.35 -16.23
C VAL A 363 -12.49 22.33 -16.98
N LYS A 364 -13.06 21.76 -18.06
CA LYS A 364 -12.38 20.79 -18.93
C LYS A 364 -11.00 21.32 -19.35
N ASN A 365 -9.96 20.53 -19.12
CA ASN A 365 -8.58 20.89 -19.47
C ASN A 365 -7.76 19.63 -19.76
N GLU A 366 -7.78 19.18 -21.01
CA GLU A 366 -7.11 17.95 -21.43
C GLU A 366 -5.58 18.05 -21.29
N ALA A 367 -4.99 19.23 -21.51
CA ALA A 367 -3.55 19.43 -21.30
C ALA A 367 -3.16 19.22 -19.82
N LYS A 368 -3.98 19.74 -18.89
CA LYS A 368 -3.78 19.50 -17.46
C LYS A 368 -3.97 18.03 -17.09
N ALA A 369 -4.91 17.33 -17.72
CA ALA A 369 -5.08 15.89 -17.51
C ALA A 369 -3.83 15.11 -17.91
N VAL A 370 -3.22 15.44 -19.06
CA VAL A 370 -1.97 14.82 -19.51
C VAL A 370 -0.82 15.07 -18.52
N GLU A 371 -0.68 16.30 -18.01
CA GLU A 371 0.32 16.60 -16.98
C GLU A 371 0.16 15.71 -15.74
N LEU A 372 -1.09 15.53 -15.29
CA LEU A 372 -1.39 14.69 -14.13
C LEU A 372 -1.17 13.20 -14.42
N PHE A 373 -1.54 12.69 -15.59
CA PHE A 373 -1.20 11.31 -15.98
C PHE A 373 0.31 11.08 -16.05
N GLN A 374 1.06 12.05 -16.58
CA GLN A 374 2.52 12.00 -16.59
C GLN A 374 3.08 11.95 -15.16
N GLN A 375 2.59 12.81 -14.26
CA GLN A 375 2.98 12.81 -12.86
C GLN A 375 2.68 11.45 -12.18
N ALA A 376 1.49 10.88 -12.40
CA ALA A 376 1.13 9.57 -11.85
C ALA A 376 2.00 8.44 -12.43
N MET A 377 2.32 8.47 -13.72
CA MET A 377 3.25 7.54 -14.36
C MET A 377 4.65 7.61 -13.74
N ASP A 378 5.17 8.82 -13.54
CA ASP A 378 6.48 9.05 -12.91
C ASP A 378 6.50 8.60 -11.44
N SER A 379 5.32 8.59 -10.81
CA SER A 379 5.08 8.05 -9.47
C SER A 379 4.86 6.51 -9.47
N GLY A 380 4.94 5.87 -10.63
CA GLY A 380 4.88 4.41 -10.79
C GLY A 380 3.51 3.85 -11.20
N SER A 381 2.51 4.69 -11.47
CA SER A 381 1.17 4.22 -11.86
C SER A 381 1.14 3.62 -13.27
N THR A 382 0.83 2.34 -13.37
CA THR A 382 0.63 1.69 -14.68
C THR A 382 -0.69 2.10 -15.34
N ASP A 383 -1.73 2.44 -14.56
CA ASP A 383 -3.01 2.90 -15.11
C ASP A 383 -2.89 4.29 -15.75
N ALA A 384 -1.99 5.12 -15.22
CA ALA A 384 -1.63 6.40 -15.82
C ALA A 384 -0.92 6.21 -17.16
N ILE A 385 -0.05 5.20 -17.29
CA ILE A 385 0.63 4.87 -18.57
C ILE A 385 -0.41 4.54 -19.63
N ASN A 386 -1.41 3.71 -19.28
CA ASN A 386 -2.50 3.36 -20.18
C ASN A 386 -3.29 4.61 -20.60
N SER A 387 -3.71 5.43 -19.63
CA SER A 387 -4.45 6.66 -19.91
C SER A 387 -3.67 7.62 -20.82
N LEU A 388 -2.36 7.79 -20.55
CA LEU A 388 -1.48 8.62 -21.34
C LEU A 388 -1.31 8.07 -22.78
N ALA A 389 -1.21 6.74 -22.94
CA ALA A 389 -1.18 6.11 -24.25
C ALA A 389 -2.44 6.44 -25.06
N LEU A 390 -3.62 6.41 -24.43
CA LEU A 390 -4.89 6.80 -25.05
C LEU A 390 -4.90 8.29 -25.43
N CYS A 391 -4.41 9.17 -24.55
CA CYS A 391 -4.28 10.61 -24.85
C CYS A 391 -3.41 10.86 -26.10
N TYR A 392 -2.26 10.19 -26.22
CA TYR A 392 -1.41 10.29 -27.41
C TYR A 392 -2.05 9.67 -28.65
N ALA A 393 -2.76 8.55 -28.52
CA ALA A 393 -3.42 7.90 -29.65
C ALA A 393 -4.53 8.77 -30.25
N GLU A 394 -5.30 9.45 -29.40
CA GLU A 394 -6.43 10.29 -29.82
C GLU A 394 -6.06 11.77 -30.01
N GLY A 395 -4.90 12.22 -29.53
CA GLY A 395 -4.52 13.63 -29.52
C GLY A 395 -5.29 14.46 -28.49
N GLN A 396 -5.74 13.85 -27.38
CA GLN A 396 -6.46 14.55 -26.31
C GLN A 396 -5.48 15.27 -25.41
N GLY A 397 -5.51 16.60 -25.42
CA GLY A 397 -4.59 17.45 -24.64
C GLY A 397 -3.12 17.43 -25.07
N VAL A 398 -2.77 16.67 -26.11
CA VAL A 398 -1.42 16.55 -26.68
C VAL A 398 -1.49 16.44 -28.20
N VAL A 399 -0.37 16.74 -28.85
CA VAL A 399 -0.21 16.42 -30.28
C VAL A 399 -0.36 14.90 -30.45
N LYS A 400 -1.27 14.50 -31.35
CA LYS A 400 -1.53 13.10 -31.66
C LYS A 400 -0.24 12.39 -32.11
N ASP A 401 0.08 11.29 -31.44
CA ASP A 401 1.26 10.46 -31.69
C ASP A 401 0.96 8.99 -31.36
N GLU A 402 0.45 8.26 -32.36
CA GLU A 402 0.08 6.85 -32.19
C GLU A 402 1.30 5.94 -31.99
N ALA A 403 2.47 6.32 -32.50
CA ALA A 403 3.70 5.55 -32.31
C ALA A 403 4.15 5.61 -30.84
N LYS A 404 4.07 6.80 -30.23
CA LYS A 404 4.32 6.98 -28.80
C LYS A 404 3.27 6.25 -27.94
N ALA A 405 2.00 6.25 -28.35
CA ALA A 405 0.97 5.47 -27.67
C ALA A 405 1.32 3.97 -27.61
N VAL A 406 1.77 3.40 -28.73
CA VAL A 406 2.24 2.00 -28.78
C VAL A 406 3.44 1.76 -27.85
N GLN A 407 4.40 2.68 -27.82
CA GLN A 407 5.56 2.58 -26.92
C GLN A 407 5.14 2.55 -25.45
N LEU A 408 4.22 3.43 -25.04
CA LEU A 408 3.67 3.47 -23.68
C LEU A 408 2.93 2.17 -23.34
N CYS A 409 2.12 1.62 -24.26
CA CYS A 409 1.46 0.34 -24.03
C CYS A 409 2.46 -0.82 -23.87
N ARG A 410 3.54 -0.84 -24.65
CA ARG A 410 4.61 -1.85 -24.47
C ARG A 410 5.27 -1.72 -23.10
N GLN A 411 5.58 -0.50 -22.67
CA GLN A 411 6.13 -0.24 -21.34
C GLN A 411 5.18 -0.70 -20.22
N ALA A 412 3.88 -0.44 -20.33
CA ALA A 412 2.90 -0.90 -19.34
C ALA A 412 2.72 -2.43 -19.37
N MET A 413 2.78 -3.06 -20.55
CA MET A 413 2.77 -4.51 -20.70
C MET A 413 3.99 -5.17 -20.05
N ASP A 414 5.18 -4.58 -20.17
CA ASP A 414 6.41 -5.08 -19.52
C ASP A 414 6.30 -4.99 -17.99
N LYS A 415 5.48 -4.07 -17.48
CA LYS A 415 5.08 -3.95 -16.07
C LYS A 415 3.89 -4.85 -15.69
N GLY A 416 3.45 -5.74 -16.59
CA GLY A 416 2.38 -6.71 -16.37
C GLY A 416 1.00 -6.32 -16.93
N SER A 417 0.70 -5.02 -17.10
CA SER A 417 -0.67 -4.55 -17.32
C SER A 417 -1.44 -5.25 -18.45
N LEU A 418 -2.48 -6.00 -18.05
CA LEU A 418 -3.41 -6.64 -18.98
C LEU A 418 -4.22 -5.63 -19.80
N ASP A 419 -4.54 -4.47 -19.20
CA ASP A 419 -5.23 -3.38 -19.90
C ASP A 419 -4.36 -2.85 -21.04
N ALA A 420 -3.04 -2.73 -20.83
CA ALA A 420 -2.08 -2.32 -21.86
C ALA A 420 -1.97 -3.35 -22.99
N ILE A 421 -2.00 -4.64 -22.67
CA ILE A 421 -2.02 -5.73 -23.66
C ILE A 421 -3.30 -5.62 -24.52
N ASN A 422 -4.44 -5.38 -23.89
CA ASN A 422 -5.72 -5.19 -24.58
C ASN A 422 -5.72 -3.95 -25.49
N ILE A 423 -5.18 -2.81 -25.03
CA ILE A 423 -5.07 -1.60 -25.84
C ILE A 423 -4.11 -1.82 -27.02
N LEU A 424 -2.96 -2.45 -26.77
CA LEU A 424 -1.98 -2.77 -27.81
C LEU A 424 -2.54 -3.73 -28.86
N ALA A 425 -3.35 -4.71 -28.45
CA ALA A 425 -4.06 -5.60 -29.37
C ALA A 425 -5.00 -4.80 -30.29
N GLY A 426 -5.70 -3.81 -29.74
CA GLY A 426 -6.50 -2.86 -30.53
C GLY A 426 -5.67 -2.07 -31.54
N PHE A 427 -4.50 -1.57 -31.15
CA PHE A 427 -3.59 -0.87 -32.07
C PHE A 427 -3.10 -1.75 -33.22
N TYR A 428 -2.76 -3.02 -32.96
CA TYR A 428 -2.42 -3.97 -34.02
C TYR A 428 -3.63 -4.33 -34.89
N SER A 429 -4.83 -4.42 -34.31
CA SER A 429 -6.05 -4.72 -35.05
C SER A 429 -6.42 -3.63 -36.05
N ASP A 430 -6.12 -2.37 -35.71
CA ASP A 430 -6.54 -1.20 -36.48
C ASP A 430 -5.38 -0.54 -37.25
N GLY A 431 -4.15 -1.05 -37.12
CA GLY A 431 -2.96 -0.47 -37.76
C GLY A 431 -2.60 0.93 -37.25
N ARG A 432 -2.85 1.22 -35.96
CA ARG A 432 -2.63 2.54 -35.35
C ARG A 432 -1.26 2.64 -34.71
N GLY A 433 -0.38 3.49 -35.23
CA GLY A 433 1.00 3.62 -34.77
C GLY A 433 1.89 2.37 -35.00
N VAL A 434 1.33 1.29 -35.53
CA VAL A 434 1.98 0.03 -35.94
C VAL A 434 1.31 -0.50 -37.20
N ALA A 435 2.00 -1.33 -37.97
CA ALA A 435 1.37 -2.02 -39.10
C ALA A 435 0.23 -2.93 -38.60
N GLU A 436 -0.88 -2.92 -39.34
CA GLU A 436 -2.02 -3.79 -39.05
C GLU A 436 -1.57 -5.26 -39.05
N ASN A 437 -1.92 -5.97 -37.97
CA ASN A 437 -1.59 -7.38 -37.80
C ASN A 437 -2.67 -8.05 -36.95
N ILE A 438 -3.71 -8.53 -37.62
CA ILE A 438 -4.85 -9.20 -36.99
C ILE A 438 -4.40 -10.45 -36.21
N SER A 439 -3.45 -11.24 -36.72
CA SER A 439 -2.95 -12.43 -36.01
C SER A 439 -2.24 -12.07 -34.70
N MET A 440 -1.44 -10.99 -34.69
CA MET A 440 -0.83 -10.48 -33.46
C MET A 440 -1.88 -9.95 -32.48
N ALA A 441 -2.91 -9.25 -32.98
CA ALA A 441 -4.01 -8.78 -32.16
C ALA A 441 -4.76 -9.95 -31.48
N VAL A 442 -5.09 -11.02 -32.23
CA VAL A 442 -5.67 -12.26 -31.66
C VAL A 442 -4.77 -12.79 -30.55
N HIS A 443 -3.48 -12.96 -30.81
CA HIS A 443 -2.54 -13.51 -29.84
C HIS A 443 -2.48 -12.70 -28.54
N LEU A 444 -2.45 -11.37 -28.64
CA LEU A 444 -2.45 -10.48 -27.47
C LEU A 444 -3.78 -10.52 -26.72
N TYR A 445 -4.91 -10.54 -27.42
CA TYR A 445 -6.21 -10.71 -26.78
C TYR A 445 -6.32 -12.05 -26.07
N GLU A 446 -5.88 -13.16 -26.67
CA GLU A 446 -5.83 -14.50 -26.05
C GLU A 446 -4.95 -14.52 -24.81
N ARG A 447 -3.79 -13.89 -24.86
CA ARG A 447 -2.90 -13.75 -23.70
C ARG A 447 -3.56 -13.00 -22.55
N ALA A 448 -4.22 -11.88 -22.83
CA ALA A 448 -4.89 -11.09 -21.80
C ALA A 448 -6.13 -11.83 -21.25
N ALA A 449 -6.94 -12.44 -22.11
CA ALA A 449 -8.12 -13.21 -21.73
C ALA A 449 -7.76 -14.46 -20.92
N GLY A 450 -6.71 -15.19 -21.31
CA GLY A 450 -6.19 -16.35 -20.57
C GLY A 450 -5.67 -16.00 -19.17
N LYS A 451 -5.33 -14.72 -18.94
CA LYS A 451 -4.99 -14.17 -17.61
C LYS A 451 -6.18 -13.51 -16.89
N GLY A 452 -7.40 -13.65 -17.40
CA GLY A 452 -8.62 -13.17 -16.74
C GLY A 452 -9.13 -11.80 -17.20
N HIS A 453 -8.53 -11.14 -18.20
CA HIS A 453 -8.99 -9.82 -18.64
C HIS A 453 -10.36 -9.86 -19.34
N ALA A 454 -11.42 -9.43 -18.64
CA ALA A 454 -12.80 -9.51 -19.11
C ALA A 454 -13.07 -8.76 -20.43
N GLY A 455 -12.46 -7.59 -20.65
CA GLY A 455 -12.60 -6.85 -21.91
C GLY A 455 -12.05 -7.62 -23.11
N SER A 456 -10.91 -8.31 -22.94
CA SER A 456 -10.31 -9.14 -23.98
C SER A 456 -11.16 -10.37 -24.25
N MET A 457 -11.76 -10.98 -23.22
CA MET A 457 -12.70 -12.08 -23.38
C MET A 457 -13.92 -11.66 -24.22
N VAL A 458 -14.48 -10.47 -23.99
CA VAL A 458 -15.59 -9.94 -24.80
C VAL A 458 -15.16 -9.74 -26.26
N VAL A 459 -14.00 -9.12 -26.51
CA VAL A 459 -13.51 -8.90 -27.88
C VAL A 459 -13.24 -10.23 -28.58
N LEU A 460 -12.58 -11.19 -27.94
CA LEU A 460 -12.39 -12.54 -28.49
C LEU A 460 -13.71 -13.24 -28.74
N GLY A 461 -14.67 -13.12 -27.83
CA GLY A 461 -16.00 -13.69 -28.01
C GLY A 461 -16.65 -13.19 -29.30
N LEU A 462 -16.58 -11.88 -29.54
CA LEU A 462 -17.08 -11.26 -30.77
C LEU A 462 -16.28 -11.70 -32.00
N TRP A 463 -14.96 -11.88 -31.90
CA TRP A 463 -14.12 -12.30 -33.01
C TRP A 463 -14.34 -13.77 -33.39
N TYR A 464 -14.49 -14.66 -32.41
CA TYR A 464 -14.92 -16.05 -32.63
C TYR A 464 -16.36 -16.13 -33.15
N HIS A 465 -17.26 -15.23 -32.74
CA HIS A 465 -18.62 -15.16 -33.28
C HIS A 465 -18.65 -14.74 -34.76
N ASN A 466 -17.84 -13.74 -35.13
CA ASN A 466 -17.84 -13.13 -36.46
C ASN A 466 -16.80 -13.73 -37.43
N GLY A 467 -15.82 -14.51 -36.93
CA GLY A 467 -14.73 -15.05 -37.74
C GLY A 467 -13.63 -14.04 -38.09
N ARG A 468 -13.40 -13.00 -37.26
CA ARG A 468 -12.36 -11.99 -37.50
C ARG A 468 -11.01 -12.50 -36.99
N GLY A 469 -10.09 -12.84 -37.90
CA GLY A 469 -8.74 -13.29 -37.54
C GLY A 469 -8.66 -14.71 -36.95
N VAL A 470 -9.81 -15.33 -36.68
CA VAL A 470 -9.97 -16.68 -36.14
C VAL A 470 -11.06 -17.41 -36.91
N VAL A 471 -11.03 -18.75 -36.89
CA VAL A 471 -12.11 -19.56 -37.45
C VAL A 471 -13.37 -19.34 -36.62
N LYS A 472 -14.49 -19.01 -37.29
CA LYS A 472 -15.78 -18.78 -36.65
C LYS A 472 -16.16 -19.97 -35.77
N ASN A 473 -16.35 -19.73 -34.48
CA ASN A 473 -16.70 -20.73 -33.49
C ASN A 473 -17.65 -20.14 -32.42
N PRO A 474 -18.97 -20.26 -32.62
CA PRO A 474 -19.99 -19.76 -31.70
C PRO A 474 -19.95 -20.37 -30.28
N GLU A 475 -19.43 -21.59 -30.12
CA GLU A 475 -19.29 -22.22 -28.79
C GLU A 475 -18.15 -21.59 -28.00
N ASN A 476 -16.99 -21.37 -28.64
CA ASN A 476 -15.88 -20.64 -28.02
C ASN A 476 -16.28 -19.20 -27.70
N ALA A 477 -17.05 -18.55 -28.57
CA ALA A 477 -17.59 -17.21 -28.32
C ALA A 477 -18.42 -17.16 -27.04
N LEU A 478 -19.38 -18.06 -26.90
CA LEU A 478 -20.23 -18.16 -25.72
C LEU A 478 -19.43 -18.51 -24.45
N SER A 479 -18.41 -19.35 -24.56
CA SER A 479 -17.51 -19.67 -23.43
C SER A 479 -16.81 -18.42 -22.89
N TRP A 480 -16.24 -17.60 -23.77
CA TRP A 480 -15.59 -16.35 -23.36
C TRP A 480 -16.58 -15.34 -22.78
N PHE A 481 -17.77 -15.20 -23.39
CA PHE A 481 -18.81 -14.34 -22.84
C PHE A 481 -19.25 -14.79 -21.44
N ARG A 482 -19.40 -16.10 -21.19
CA ARG A 482 -19.74 -16.61 -19.86
C ARG A 482 -18.66 -16.31 -18.84
N GLN A 483 -17.39 -16.55 -19.16
CA GLN A 483 -16.28 -16.25 -18.25
C GLN A 483 -16.21 -14.76 -17.90
N ALA A 484 -16.43 -13.87 -18.87
CA ALA A 484 -16.50 -12.42 -18.59
C ALA A 484 -17.79 -12.02 -17.84
N ALA A 485 -18.91 -12.71 -18.09
CA ALA A 485 -20.18 -12.48 -17.40
C ALA A 485 -20.14 -12.94 -15.93
N GLU A 486 -19.40 -14.00 -15.60
CA GLU A 486 -19.11 -14.43 -14.22
C GLU A 486 -18.33 -13.36 -13.44
N GLN A 487 -17.54 -12.55 -14.15
CA GLN A 487 -16.87 -11.36 -13.58
C GLN A 487 -17.78 -10.12 -13.53
N GLY A 488 -19.04 -10.23 -13.95
CA GLY A 488 -20.01 -9.13 -13.94
C GLY A 488 -19.86 -8.13 -15.08
N HIS A 489 -19.10 -8.44 -16.15
CA HIS A 489 -18.88 -7.51 -17.23
C HIS A 489 -20.18 -7.21 -18.01
N PRO A 490 -20.61 -5.93 -18.12
CA PRO A 490 -21.95 -5.59 -18.61
C PRO A 490 -22.22 -6.08 -20.04
N TYR A 491 -21.26 -5.91 -20.95
CA TYR A 491 -21.41 -6.35 -22.34
C TYR A 491 -21.29 -7.87 -22.50
N ALA A 492 -20.64 -8.56 -21.56
CA ALA A 492 -20.58 -10.01 -21.58
C ALA A 492 -21.91 -10.60 -21.12
N LEU A 493 -22.49 -10.06 -20.03
CA LEU A 493 -23.83 -10.37 -19.56
C LEU A 493 -24.87 -10.14 -20.68
N HIS A 494 -24.76 -9.01 -21.40
CA HIS A 494 -25.60 -8.75 -22.57
C HIS A 494 -25.45 -9.83 -23.64
N ASN A 495 -24.21 -10.17 -24.04
CA ASN A 495 -23.97 -11.16 -25.08
C ASN A 495 -24.43 -12.57 -24.69
N VAL A 496 -24.36 -12.93 -23.41
CA VAL A 496 -24.96 -14.18 -22.90
C VAL A 496 -26.50 -14.11 -23.00
N GLY A 497 -27.11 -12.98 -22.64
CA GLY A 497 -28.54 -12.74 -22.82
C GLY A 497 -28.98 -12.89 -24.28
N TYR A 498 -28.21 -12.32 -25.21
CA TYR A 498 -28.40 -12.44 -26.65
C TYR A 498 -28.37 -13.90 -27.13
N HIS A 499 -27.44 -14.70 -26.63
CA HIS A 499 -27.38 -16.12 -26.99
C HIS A 499 -28.60 -16.92 -26.50
N TYR A 500 -29.17 -16.56 -25.34
CA TYR A 500 -30.43 -17.12 -24.87
C TYR A 500 -31.64 -16.64 -25.68
N GLU A 501 -31.69 -15.36 -26.06
CA GLU A 501 -32.76 -14.80 -26.89
C GLU A 501 -32.79 -15.43 -28.30
N SER A 502 -31.62 -15.61 -28.92
CA SER A 502 -31.50 -16.05 -30.30
C SER A 502 -31.61 -17.56 -30.51
N GLY A 503 -31.51 -18.37 -29.45
CA GLY A 503 -31.45 -19.84 -29.61
C GLY A 503 -30.18 -20.29 -30.33
N SER A 504 -29.02 -19.79 -29.91
CA SER A 504 -27.74 -20.13 -30.54
C SER A 504 -27.31 -21.58 -30.26
N ASN A 505 -26.56 -22.17 -31.20
CA ASN A 505 -25.92 -23.49 -31.09
C ASN A 505 -26.88 -24.68 -30.95
N GLY A 506 -27.96 -24.70 -31.74
CA GLY A 506 -28.90 -25.83 -31.79
C GLY A 506 -29.78 -25.96 -30.54
N LYS A 507 -29.88 -24.89 -29.73
CA LYS A 507 -30.75 -24.81 -28.57
C LYS A 507 -31.91 -23.88 -28.86
N GLU A 508 -33.09 -24.22 -28.35
CA GLU A 508 -34.27 -23.35 -28.43
C GLU A 508 -34.04 -22.04 -27.65
N PRO A 509 -34.57 -20.90 -28.15
CA PRO A 509 -34.60 -19.65 -27.40
C PRO A 509 -35.16 -19.81 -25.98
N ASN A 510 -34.56 -19.12 -25.01
CA ASN A 510 -35.03 -19.06 -23.63
C ASN A 510 -35.21 -17.61 -23.19
N GLU A 511 -36.45 -17.12 -23.30
CA GLU A 511 -36.81 -15.73 -22.99
C GLU A 511 -36.57 -15.38 -21.51
N GLU A 512 -36.93 -16.27 -20.59
CA GLU A 512 -36.78 -16.04 -19.14
C GLU A 512 -35.31 -15.79 -18.76
N LYS A 513 -34.41 -16.64 -19.25
CA LYS A 513 -32.96 -16.47 -19.03
C LYS A 513 -32.41 -15.26 -19.77
N ALA A 514 -32.88 -14.96 -20.97
CA ALA A 514 -32.46 -13.75 -21.68
C ALA A 514 -32.78 -12.49 -20.86
N ILE A 515 -34.02 -12.38 -20.35
CA ILE A 515 -34.45 -11.27 -19.48
C ILE A 515 -33.62 -11.22 -18.19
N GLU A 516 -33.32 -12.36 -17.56
CA GLU A 516 -32.48 -12.44 -16.37
C GLU A 516 -31.09 -11.83 -16.63
N TYR A 517 -30.42 -12.24 -17.71
CA TYR A 517 -29.09 -11.74 -18.07
C TYR A 517 -29.12 -10.28 -18.51
N TYR A 518 -30.14 -9.83 -19.25
CA TYR A 518 -30.28 -8.42 -19.59
C TYR A 518 -30.53 -7.53 -18.38
N LYS A 519 -31.27 -8.00 -17.37
CA LYS A 519 -31.41 -7.29 -16.08
C LYS A 519 -30.06 -7.17 -15.37
N LYS A 520 -29.29 -8.26 -15.27
CA LYS A 520 -27.93 -8.21 -14.71
C LYS A 520 -27.02 -7.26 -15.48
N ALA A 521 -27.08 -7.28 -16.81
CA ALA A 521 -26.31 -6.38 -17.66
C ALA A 521 -26.70 -4.91 -17.46
N ALA A 522 -28.00 -4.64 -17.32
CA ALA A 522 -28.53 -3.31 -17.03
C ALA A 522 -28.11 -2.81 -15.64
N ASP A 523 -28.20 -3.67 -14.61
CA ASP A 523 -27.71 -3.38 -13.25
C ASP A 523 -26.20 -3.12 -13.23
N ALA A 524 -25.46 -3.72 -14.18
CA ALA A 524 -24.02 -3.56 -14.36
C ALA A 524 -23.63 -2.39 -15.30
N GLY A 525 -24.59 -1.65 -15.87
CA GLY A 525 -24.30 -0.42 -16.65
C GLY A 525 -24.60 -0.48 -18.14
N SER A 526 -25.09 -1.59 -18.70
CA SER A 526 -25.38 -1.70 -20.13
C SER A 526 -26.66 -0.94 -20.51
N ARG A 527 -26.52 0.18 -21.21
CA ARG A 527 -27.68 0.95 -21.71
C ARG A 527 -28.41 0.21 -22.82
N ILE A 528 -27.69 -0.49 -23.69
CA ILE A 528 -28.31 -1.35 -24.71
C ILE A 528 -29.20 -2.41 -24.04
N SER A 529 -28.77 -3.02 -22.93
CA SER A 529 -29.61 -4.00 -22.21
C SER A 529 -30.85 -3.36 -21.60
N ILE A 530 -30.75 -2.13 -21.08
CA ILE A 530 -31.92 -1.36 -20.63
C ILE A 530 -32.91 -1.14 -21.78
N ASN A 531 -32.40 -0.75 -22.95
CA ASN A 531 -33.23 -0.51 -24.13
C ASN A 531 -33.89 -1.82 -24.61
N VAL A 532 -33.15 -2.92 -24.67
CA VAL A 532 -33.70 -4.25 -25.00
C VAL A 532 -34.81 -4.66 -24.02
N LEU A 533 -34.61 -4.51 -22.72
CA LEU A 533 -35.63 -4.82 -21.72
C LEU A 533 -36.92 -4.00 -21.93
N LYS A 534 -36.79 -2.70 -22.22
CA LYS A 534 -37.93 -1.79 -22.41
C LYS A 534 -38.64 -2.01 -23.74
N GLU A 535 -37.89 -2.06 -24.84
CA GLU A 535 -38.43 -2.05 -26.20
C GLU A 535 -38.87 -3.43 -26.67
N ARG A 536 -38.10 -4.48 -26.35
CA ARG A 536 -38.37 -5.86 -26.83
C ARG A 536 -39.21 -6.67 -25.87
N PHE A 537 -38.88 -6.63 -24.58
CA PHE A 537 -39.54 -7.45 -23.56
C PHE A 537 -40.61 -6.68 -22.78
N ARG A 538 -40.73 -5.37 -22.99
CA ARG A 538 -41.69 -4.48 -22.29
C ARG A 538 -41.63 -4.62 -20.76
N VAL A 539 -40.43 -4.90 -20.24
CA VAL A 539 -40.19 -5.02 -18.81
C VAL A 539 -39.97 -3.61 -18.27
N ALA A 540 -40.82 -3.18 -17.33
CA ALA A 540 -40.61 -1.96 -16.59
C ALA A 540 -39.32 -2.11 -15.75
N TYR A 541 -38.26 -1.41 -16.16
CA TYR A 541 -36.98 -1.44 -15.50
C TYR A 541 -36.52 -0.02 -15.19
N THR A 542 -36.38 0.27 -13.90
CA THR A 542 -35.78 1.49 -13.36
C THR A 542 -34.39 1.16 -12.83
N PRO A 543 -33.31 1.68 -13.45
CA PRO A 543 -31.96 1.43 -12.98
C PRO A 543 -31.77 1.99 -11.55
N PRO A 544 -31.01 1.30 -10.69
CA PRO A 544 -30.70 1.78 -9.36
C PRO A 544 -29.69 2.94 -9.41
N VAL A 545 -30.20 4.19 -9.41
CA VAL A 545 -29.44 5.46 -9.34
C VAL A 545 -28.66 5.80 -10.62
N THR A 546 -28.38 7.10 -10.84
CA THR A 546 -27.75 7.67 -12.04
C THR A 546 -26.39 7.04 -12.33
N MET A 547 -26.39 6.07 -13.24
CA MET A 547 -25.19 5.53 -13.88
C MET A 547 -24.49 6.67 -14.63
N PRO A 548 -23.22 6.99 -14.34
CA PRO A 548 -22.44 7.83 -15.24
C PRO A 548 -22.28 7.08 -16.55
N THR A 549 -22.98 7.58 -17.56
CA THR A 549 -22.85 7.20 -18.95
C THR A 549 -21.46 7.56 -19.44
N SER A 550 -20.66 6.56 -19.77
CA SER A 550 -19.32 6.80 -20.32
C SER A 550 -19.28 6.49 -21.83
N LEU A 551 -20.01 5.49 -22.31
CA LEU A 551 -20.17 5.17 -23.73
C LEU A 551 -21.53 5.58 -24.28
N SER A 552 -21.51 6.18 -25.46
CA SER A 552 -22.72 6.38 -26.27
C SER A 552 -23.29 5.03 -26.75
N ASP A 553 -24.54 5.01 -27.18
CA ASP A 553 -25.22 3.78 -27.63
C ASP A 553 -24.46 3.17 -28.81
N ASP A 554 -23.94 4.02 -29.69
CA ASP A 554 -23.17 3.58 -30.84
C ASP A 554 -21.82 2.97 -30.45
N GLN A 555 -21.23 3.42 -29.34
CA GLN A 555 -20.01 2.80 -28.82
C GLN A 555 -20.30 1.47 -28.09
N GLU A 556 -21.40 1.35 -27.36
CA GLU A 556 -21.79 0.07 -26.72
C GLU A 556 -22.09 -1.02 -27.76
N LYS A 557 -22.63 -0.64 -28.93
CA LYS A 557 -22.95 -1.58 -30.04
C LYS A 557 -21.73 -2.34 -30.54
N LEU A 558 -20.54 -1.77 -30.40
CA LEU A 558 -19.29 -2.42 -30.80
C LEU A 558 -18.94 -3.65 -29.95
N PHE A 559 -19.47 -3.70 -28.72
CA PHE A 559 -19.18 -4.76 -27.75
C PHE A 559 -20.36 -5.72 -27.55
N THR A 560 -21.47 -5.49 -28.24
CA THR A 560 -22.73 -6.22 -28.04
C THR A 560 -23.22 -6.85 -29.34
N LEU A 561 -23.64 -8.11 -29.25
CA LEU A 561 -24.32 -8.79 -30.35
C LEU A 561 -25.74 -8.24 -30.48
N GLN A 562 -26.15 -7.92 -31.72
CA GLN A 562 -27.42 -7.26 -31.99
C GLN A 562 -28.44 -8.24 -32.59
N PRO A 563 -29.67 -8.32 -32.05
CA PRO A 563 -30.74 -9.08 -32.68
C PRO A 563 -31.11 -8.54 -34.06
N ALA A 564 -31.56 -9.43 -34.95
CA ALA A 564 -32.00 -9.05 -36.29
C ALA A 564 -33.08 -7.95 -36.27
N TRP A 565 -33.95 -7.93 -35.26
CA TRP A 565 -35.00 -6.91 -35.09
C TRP A 565 -34.46 -5.52 -34.71
N TYR A 566 -33.25 -5.44 -34.15
CA TYR A 566 -32.60 -4.20 -33.74
C TYR A 566 -31.91 -3.48 -34.93
N SER A 567 -31.80 -4.15 -36.09
CA SER A 567 -31.00 -3.70 -37.24
C SER A 567 -31.71 -2.80 -38.26
N SER A 568 -32.97 -2.38 -38.03
CA SER A 568 -33.70 -1.49 -38.95
C SER A 568 -33.32 0.00 -38.86
N LEU A 569 -32.35 0.36 -38.03
CA LEU A 569 -31.68 1.67 -38.03
C LEU A 569 -30.17 1.53 -38.30
N LEU A 570 -29.83 1.70 -39.59
CA LEU A 570 -28.52 2.09 -40.14
C LEU A 570 -27.41 1.01 -40.26
N SER A 571 -26.60 1.24 -41.30
CA SER A 571 -25.80 0.28 -42.07
C SER A 571 -24.70 -0.46 -41.31
N GLN A 572 -24.66 -1.77 -41.51
CA GLN A 572 -23.51 -2.62 -41.26
C GLN A 572 -22.33 -2.21 -42.14
N ASN A 573 -21.18 -1.96 -41.51
CA ASN A 573 -19.79 -2.04 -42.01
C ASN A 573 -18.95 -0.81 -41.62
N LYS A 574 -18.39 -0.88 -40.42
CA LYS A 574 -17.02 -0.48 -40.05
C LYS A 574 -16.83 -0.80 -38.57
N ALA A 575 -16.53 -2.06 -38.25
CA ALA A 575 -16.03 -2.41 -36.92
C ALA A 575 -14.55 -2.03 -36.83
N ALA A 576 -14.28 -0.74 -36.74
CA ALA A 576 -12.98 -0.17 -36.41
C ALA A 576 -13.21 1.18 -35.73
N SER A 577 -12.44 1.45 -34.68
CA SER A 577 -12.58 2.56 -33.72
C SER A 577 -13.65 2.29 -32.64
N LEU A 578 -13.38 2.42 -31.34
CA LEU A 578 -12.43 3.32 -30.71
C LEU A 578 -11.80 2.69 -29.46
N VAL A 579 -10.49 2.85 -29.42
CA VAL A 579 -9.63 2.91 -28.22
C VAL A 579 -10.23 3.82 -27.12
N SER A 580 -11.21 4.68 -27.42
CA SER A 580 -12.02 5.41 -26.43
C SER A 580 -12.80 4.52 -25.45
N GLY A 581 -13.16 3.29 -25.84
CA GLY A 581 -13.73 2.31 -24.91
C GLY A 581 -12.80 1.96 -23.76
N ALA A 582 -11.48 2.03 -23.99
CA ALA A 582 -10.48 1.77 -22.97
C ALA A 582 -10.41 2.89 -21.93
N LEU A 583 -10.69 4.17 -22.28
CA LEU A 583 -10.70 5.26 -21.30
C LEU A 583 -11.80 5.03 -20.23
N ASN A 584 -12.91 4.41 -20.65
CA ASN A 584 -14.08 4.12 -19.82
C ASN A 584 -14.02 2.79 -19.07
N PHE A 585 -13.09 1.89 -19.44
CA PHE A 585 -12.80 0.67 -18.68
C PHE A 585 -11.56 0.77 -17.81
N VAL A 586 -10.70 1.77 -18.05
CA VAL A 586 -9.68 2.20 -17.08
C VAL A 586 -10.35 2.74 -15.80
N THR A 587 -11.61 3.20 -15.88
CA THR A 587 -12.46 3.40 -14.70
C THR A 587 -13.08 2.08 -14.22
N ARG A 588 -12.24 1.19 -13.65
CA ARG A 588 -12.76 0.16 -12.74
C ARG A 588 -13.38 0.87 -11.52
N PRO A 589 -14.58 0.50 -11.05
CA PRO A 589 -14.91 0.70 -9.64
C PRO A 589 -14.01 -0.25 -8.86
N PHE A 590 -12.84 0.22 -8.45
CA PHE A 590 -11.79 -0.56 -7.79
C PHE A 590 -11.37 -1.83 -8.56
N ARG A 591 -10.11 -1.85 -9.00
CA ARG A 591 -9.36 -3.11 -9.01
C ARG A 591 -9.65 -3.82 -7.67
N LYS A 592 -10.05 -5.10 -7.69
CA LYS A 592 -9.39 -6.03 -6.77
C LYS A 592 -7.91 -5.70 -6.91
N THR A 593 -7.39 -5.09 -5.87
CA THR A 593 -6.12 -4.36 -5.80
C THR A 593 -5.03 -4.94 -6.69
N GLN A 594 -4.21 -4.04 -7.23
CA GLN A 594 -3.03 -4.19 -8.06
C GLN A 594 -1.88 -5.01 -7.40
N GLU A 595 -2.19 -6.11 -6.72
CA GLU A 595 -1.27 -7.04 -6.05
C GLU A 595 -1.41 -8.48 -6.61
N GLU A 596 -1.96 -8.62 -7.82
CA GLU A 596 -1.97 -9.88 -8.58
C GLU A 596 -0.74 -10.01 -9.52
N GLU A 597 0.19 -9.03 -9.51
CA GLU A 597 1.35 -8.99 -10.42
C GLU A 597 2.75 -8.94 -9.77
N LEU A 598 2.86 -9.31 -8.49
CA LEU A 598 4.08 -9.84 -7.87
C LEU A 598 3.70 -11.10 -7.08
#